data_AF-A0A1B6MPK3-F1
#
_entry.id   AF-A0A1B6MPK3-F1
#
_cell.length_a   1.000
_cell.length_b   1.000
_cell.length_c   1.000
_cell.angle_alpha   90.00
_cell.angle_beta   90.00
_cell.angle_gamma   90.00
#
_symmetry.space_group_name_H-M   'P 1'
#
loop_
_entity.id
_entity.type
_entity.pdbx_description
1 polymer ?
#
loop_
_entity_poly.entity_id
_entity_poly.type
_entity_poly.pdbx_seq_one_letter_code
_entity_poly.pdbx_strand_id
1 'polypeptide(L)'
;QHPSQQLSSAELLQSELLPPPQFEERELQELMRHTLNNPQSKLYKYLVASCFSQKMTTAQDVTYDMSVSKGRWFVSLLQEVVEKTRKVLETHGAVSLSPPLLVPCGAVPLPPATVSVMTRWGGVAMLPHDLRLPFARFLAHNPGITQFKRYAIDRVYRERRVLGHHPRELYECAFDIVTPTSGNMVAESELLSVVWQVLNEFPSLLHNNCVIRLNHTSLLRAIFLHCGIEVTKHNKVCALLAQAKEESHSKPEVEALLSGLDLAEHTVSTLFNLLDQEHS
;
A
#
# COMPACT_ATOMS: atom_id res chain seq x y z
N GLN A 1 -16.05 -54.84 48.42
CA GLN A 1 -15.20 -54.29 47.34
C GLN A 1 -15.21 -52.77 47.54
N HIS A 2 -14.03 -52.20 47.81
CA HIS A 2 -13.90 -50.87 48.42
C HIS A 2 -14.39 -49.73 47.50
N PRO A 3 -15.28 -48.86 47.99
CA PRO A 3 -15.73 -47.66 47.30
C PRO A 3 -14.96 -46.43 47.81
N SER A 4 -13.82 -46.07 47.19
CA SER A 4 -13.17 -44.77 47.47
C SER A 4 -11.88 -44.59 46.68
N GLN A 5 -11.99 -44.21 45.40
CA GLN A 5 -11.00 -43.36 44.74
C GLN A 5 -11.75 -42.44 43.76
N GLN A 6 -12.49 -41.47 44.31
CA GLN A 6 -12.85 -40.27 43.54
C GLN A 6 -11.54 -39.51 43.32
N LEU A 7 -10.95 -39.67 42.14
CA LEU A 7 -9.84 -38.83 41.67
C LEU A 7 -10.26 -37.37 41.82
N SER A 8 -9.40 -36.54 42.41
CA SER A 8 -9.72 -35.12 42.54
C SER A 8 -9.80 -34.48 41.16
N SER A 9 -10.61 -33.43 41.01
CA SER A 9 -10.72 -32.68 39.75
C SER A 9 -9.37 -32.16 39.23
N ALA A 10 -8.39 -31.96 40.13
CA ALA A 10 -7.03 -31.59 39.79
C ALA A 10 -6.22 -32.75 39.17
N GLU A 11 -6.44 -33.99 39.60
CA GLU A 11 -5.78 -35.19 39.06
C GLU A 11 -6.37 -35.60 37.70
N LEU A 12 -7.65 -35.31 37.47
CA LEU A 12 -8.32 -35.50 36.18
C LEU A 12 -7.80 -34.54 35.10
N LEU A 13 -7.47 -33.29 35.46
CA LEU A 13 -6.94 -32.28 34.55
C LEU A 13 -5.51 -32.55 34.07
N GLN A 14 -4.74 -33.37 34.78
CA GLN A 14 -3.37 -33.76 34.43
C GLN A 14 -3.29 -35.08 33.62
N SER A 15 -4.44 -35.67 33.29
CA SER A 15 -4.52 -36.94 32.55
C SER A 15 -4.20 -36.76 31.06
N GLU A 16 -3.25 -37.55 30.54
CA GLU A 16 -2.89 -37.61 29.11
C GLU A 16 -4.01 -38.14 28.19
N LEU A 17 -5.16 -38.54 28.76
CA LEU A 17 -6.34 -39.03 28.02
C LEU A 17 -7.35 -37.92 27.70
N LEU A 18 -7.13 -36.69 28.16
CA LEU A 18 -7.98 -35.55 27.79
C LEU A 18 -7.57 -35.03 26.40
N PRO A 19 -8.54 -34.71 25.50
CA PRO A 19 -8.24 -33.96 24.30
C PRO A 19 -7.55 -32.64 24.69
N PRO A 20 -6.66 -32.08 23.85
CA PRO A 20 -5.94 -30.84 24.16
C PRO A 20 -6.94 -29.75 24.60
N PRO A 21 -6.57 -28.85 25.52
CA PRO A 21 -7.50 -27.98 26.24
C PRO A 21 -8.15 -26.92 25.33
N GLN A 22 -9.13 -27.35 24.53
CA GLN A 22 -9.93 -26.50 23.65
C GLN A 22 -10.80 -25.51 24.46
N PHE A 23 -11.06 -25.82 25.73
CA PHE A 23 -11.83 -24.97 26.63
C PHE A 23 -11.01 -23.76 27.09
N GLU A 24 -9.74 -23.95 27.49
CA GLU A 24 -8.84 -22.87 27.91
C GLU A 24 -8.52 -21.90 26.76
N GLU A 25 -8.34 -22.42 25.53
CA GLU A 25 -8.10 -21.58 24.37
C GLU A 25 -9.31 -20.69 24.04
N ARG A 26 -10.53 -21.22 24.16
CA ARG A 26 -11.77 -20.45 23.96
C ARG A 26 -11.93 -19.36 25.03
N GLU A 27 -11.71 -19.69 26.30
CA GLU A 27 -11.77 -18.70 27.38
C GLU A 27 -10.73 -17.59 27.19
N LEU A 28 -9.51 -17.94 26.75
CA LEU A 28 -8.47 -16.97 26.42
C LEU A 28 -8.87 -16.08 25.26
N GLN A 29 -9.40 -16.66 24.18
CA GLN A 29 -9.89 -15.92 23.02
C GLN A 29 -11.04 -14.97 23.41
N GLU A 30 -11.96 -15.40 24.26
CA GLU A 30 -13.05 -14.56 24.78
C GLU A 30 -12.53 -13.41 25.64
N LEU A 31 -11.56 -13.67 26.52
CA LEU A 31 -10.90 -12.64 27.32
C LEU A 31 -10.20 -11.61 26.44
N MET A 32 -9.45 -12.06 25.42
CA MET A 32 -8.80 -11.15 24.45
C MET A 32 -9.83 -10.32 23.71
N ARG A 33 -10.90 -10.94 23.22
CA ARG A 33 -11.99 -10.24 22.52
C ARG A 33 -12.63 -9.17 23.41
N HIS A 34 -12.96 -9.51 24.65
CA HIS A 34 -13.52 -8.56 25.61
C HIS A 34 -12.55 -7.41 25.92
N THR A 35 -11.26 -7.73 26.08
CA THR A 35 -10.20 -6.74 26.34
C THR A 35 -10.05 -5.75 25.17
N LEU A 36 -9.96 -6.25 23.94
CA LEU A 36 -9.80 -5.44 22.74
C LEU A 36 -11.05 -4.58 22.44
N ASN A 37 -12.23 -5.05 22.82
CA ASN A 37 -13.48 -4.28 22.69
C ASN A 37 -13.61 -3.12 23.70
N ASN A 38 -12.76 -3.06 24.73
CA ASN A 38 -12.78 -1.97 25.72
C ASN A 38 -11.40 -1.30 25.87
N PRO A 39 -11.06 -0.34 24.98
CA PRO A 39 -9.79 0.38 25.01
C PRO A 39 -9.52 1.18 26.30
N GLN A 40 -10.56 1.46 27.10
CA GLN A 40 -10.42 2.18 28.36
C GLN A 40 -10.07 1.29 29.55
N SER A 41 -10.25 -0.03 29.41
CA SER A 41 -10.02 -1.00 30.48
C SER A 41 -8.55 -1.03 30.93
N LYS A 42 -8.33 -1.35 32.21
CA LYS A 42 -6.98 -1.55 32.76
C LYS A 42 -6.25 -2.70 32.04
N LEU A 43 -6.98 -3.76 31.71
CA LEU A 43 -6.45 -4.94 31.04
C LEU A 43 -5.97 -4.61 29.61
N TYR A 44 -6.73 -3.79 28.87
CA TYR A 44 -6.30 -3.32 27.55
C TYR A 44 -5.03 -2.48 27.63
N LYS A 45 -5.00 -1.50 28.55
CA LYS A 45 -3.83 -0.63 28.75
C LYS A 45 -2.59 -1.43 29.14
N TYR A 46 -2.75 -2.44 29.99
CA TYR A 46 -1.70 -3.38 30.35
C TYR A 46 -1.22 -4.17 29.12
N LEU A 47 -2.14 -4.78 28.35
CA LEU A 47 -1.81 -5.54 27.16
C LEU A 47 -1.01 -4.71 26.14
N VAL A 48 -1.47 -3.49 25.83
CA VAL A 48 -0.75 -2.59 24.91
C VAL A 48 0.64 -2.25 25.46
N ALA A 49 0.75 -1.87 26.74
CA ALA A 49 2.04 -1.56 27.36
C ALA A 49 3.00 -2.75 27.34
N SER A 50 2.49 -3.97 27.54
CA SER A 50 3.27 -5.20 27.42
C SER A 50 3.79 -5.44 26.02
N CYS A 51 3.00 -5.15 24.97
CA CYS A 51 3.48 -5.20 23.58
C CYS A 51 4.65 -4.22 23.35
N PHE A 52 4.57 -2.99 23.84
CA PHE A 52 5.66 -2.00 23.72
C PHE A 52 6.89 -2.32 24.58
N SER A 53 6.75 -3.19 25.58
CA SER A 53 7.84 -3.60 26.46
C SER A 53 8.63 -4.81 25.92
N GLN A 54 8.20 -5.38 24.78
CA GLN A 54 8.91 -6.47 24.12
C GLN A 54 10.29 -5.97 23.65
N LYS A 55 11.33 -6.72 23.97
CA LYS A 55 12.72 -6.39 23.60
C LYS A 55 13.08 -7.06 22.29
N MET A 56 13.75 -6.32 21.40
CA MET A 56 14.44 -6.92 20.26
C MET A 56 15.71 -7.63 20.73
N THR A 57 15.98 -8.80 20.15
CA THR A 57 17.26 -9.49 20.34
C THR A 57 18.37 -8.74 19.60
N THR A 58 19.63 -8.90 20.02
CA THR A 58 20.78 -8.28 19.34
C THR A 58 20.87 -8.69 17.87
N ALA A 59 20.53 -9.93 17.53
CA ALA A 59 20.53 -10.39 16.15
C ALA A 59 19.47 -9.68 15.30
N GLN A 60 18.26 -9.48 15.83
CA GLN A 60 17.21 -8.72 15.16
C GLN A 60 17.61 -7.25 14.96
N ASP A 61 18.20 -6.62 15.98
CA ASP A 61 18.68 -5.23 15.91
C ASP A 61 19.73 -5.05 14.80
N VAL A 62 20.74 -5.91 14.75
CA VAL A 62 21.79 -5.86 13.71
C VAL A 62 21.22 -6.10 12.31
N THR A 63 20.29 -7.04 12.16
CA THR A 63 19.73 -7.42 10.85
C THR A 63 18.60 -6.50 10.37
N TYR A 64 18.05 -5.66 11.24
CA TYR A 64 16.93 -4.77 10.93
C TYR A 64 17.27 -3.81 9.78
N ASP A 65 18.44 -3.17 9.85
CA ASP A 65 18.88 -2.13 8.91
C ASP A 65 19.79 -2.60 7.78
N MET A 66 20.16 -3.88 7.71
CA MET A 66 21.12 -4.40 6.72
C MET A 66 20.73 -4.10 5.26
N SER A 67 19.44 -3.87 4.99
CA SER A 67 18.92 -3.59 3.65
C SER A 67 18.67 -2.09 3.36
N VAL A 68 19.01 -1.20 4.30
CA VAL A 68 18.67 0.24 4.24
C VAL A 68 19.87 1.09 3.78
N SER A 69 21.10 0.63 3.97
CA SER A 69 22.30 1.43 3.71
C SER A 69 22.41 1.85 2.24
N LYS A 70 22.23 3.16 1.98
CA LYS A 70 22.44 3.77 0.66
C LYS A 70 23.85 4.40 0.64
N GLY A 71 24.63 4.12 -0.40
CA GLY A 71 25.99 4.65 -0.52
C GLY A 71 26.02 6.18 -0.68
N ARG A 72 27.15 6.81 -0.32
CA ARG A 72 27.35 8.28 -0.43
C ARG A 72 26.98 8.84 -1.81
N TRP A 73 27.32 8.10 -2.86
CA TRP A 73 27.04 8.44 -4.26
C TRP A 73 25.54 8.51 -4.56
N PHE A 74 24.74 7.60 -3.97
CA PHE A 74 23.29 7.63 -4.08
C PHE A 74 22.72 8.89 -3.43
N VAL A 75 23.22 9.28 -2.26
CA VAL A 75 22.74 10.46 -1.54
C VAL A 75 23.00 11.73 -2.33
N SER A 76 24.21 11.89 -2.88
CA SER A 76 24.54 13.05 -3.72
C SER A 76 23.72 13.10 -5.00
N LEU A 77 23.53 11.96 -5.67
CA LEU A 77 22.72 11.89 -6.88
C LEU A 77 21.26 12.21 -6.59
N LEU A 78 20.70 11.66 -5.51
CA LEU A 78 19.33 11.94 -5.09
C LEU A 78 19.15 13.44 -4.84
N GLN A 79 20.10 14.09 -4.16
CA GLN A 79 20.04 15.53 -3.92
C GLN A 79 20.00 16.34 -5.22
N GLU A 80 20.82 15.98 -6.21
CA GLU A 80 20.81 16.64 -7.53
C GLU A 80 19.48 16.43 -8.26
N VAL A 81 18.96 15.19 -8.27
CA VAL A 81 17.68 14.86 -8.89
C VAL A 81 16.53 15.64 -8.24
N VAL A 82 16.50 15.68 -6.91
CA VAL A 82 15.52 16.43 -6.13
C VAL A 82 15.59 17.92 -6.45
N GLU A 83 16.79 18.49 -6.53
CA GLU A 83 16.99 19.92 -6.82
C GLU A 83 16.49 20.31 -8.22
N LYS A 84 16.90 19.57 -9.25
CA LYS A 84 16.47 19.81 -10.63
C LYS A 84 14.97 19.64 -10.80
N THR A 85 14.43 18.55 -10.24
CA THR A 85 12.99 18.28 -10.29
C THR A 85 12.23 19.42 -9.60
N ARG A 86 12.61 19.80 -8.38
CA ARG A 86 11.95 20.88 -7.63
C ARG A 86 11.85 22.18 -8.43
N LYS A 87 12.94 22.60 -9.07
CA LYS A 87 12.95 23.82 -9.90
C LYS A 87 11.89 23.79 -10.98
N VAL A 88 11.73 22.66 -11.67
CA VAL A 88 10.67 22.49 -12.68
C VAL A 88 9.28 22.55 -12.04
N LEU A 89 9.07 21.93 -10.88
CA LEU A 89 7.75 21.97 -10.23
C LEU A 89 7.37 23.40 -9.79
N GLU A 90 8.35 24.15 -9.28
CA GLU A 90 8.18 25.55 -8.84
C GLU A 90 7.95 26.50 -10.03
N THR A 91 8.54 26.28 -11.20
CA THR A 91 8.26 27.11 -12.39
C THR A 91 6.82 26.97 -12.91
N HIS A 92 6.17 25.85 -12.61
CA HIS A 92 4.73 25.65 -12.86
C HIS A 92 3.84 26.20 -11.73
N GLY A 93 4.42 26.90 -10.76
CA GLY A 93 3.70 27.56 -9.67
C GLY A 93 3.17 26.59 -8.60
N ALA A 94 3.70 25.37 -8.52
CA ALA A 94 3.35 24.46 -7.44
C ALA A 94 4.11 24.79 -6.14
N VAL A 95 3.44 24.59 -5.01
CA VAL A 95 4.00 24.82 -3.68
C VAL A 95 4.32 23.50 -2.99
N SER A 96 5.44 23.44 -2.26
CA SER A 96 5.79 22.28 -1.44
C SER A 96 4.74 22.07 -0.34
N LEU A 97 4.09 20.90 -0.32
CA LEU A 97 3.17 20.53 0.74
C LEU A 97 3.25 19.04 1.05
N SER A 98 3.73 18.73 2.26
CA SER A 98 3.69 17.39 2.86
C SER A 98 2.66 17.36 4.01
N PRO A 99 1.54 16.64 3.86
CA PRO A 99 0.62 16.35 4.95
C PRO A 99 1.29 15.56 6.10
N PRO A 100 0.63 15.41 7.26
CA PRO A 100 1.13 14.58 8.34
C PRO A 100 1.49 13.16 7.88
N LEU A 101 2.66 12.68 8.30
CA LEU A 101 3.23 11.39 7.87
C LEU A 101 2.31 10.20 8.17
N LEU A 102 1.73 10.17 9.38
CA LEU A 102 0.94 9.05 9.85
C LEU A 102 -0.53 9.23 9.49
N VAL A 103 -1.10 8.23 8.83
CA VAL A 103 -2.52 8.18 8.47
C VAL A 103 -3.24 7.11 9.30
N PRO A 104 -4.33 7.42 10.02
CA PRO A 104 -5.07 6.40 10.78
C PRO A 104 -5.61 5.28 9.87
N CYS A 105 -5.50 4.02 10.32
CA CYS A 105 -6.16 2.88 9.66
C CYS A 105 -7.68 2.97 9.83
N GLY A 106 -8.46 2.61 8.79
CA GLY A 106 -9.88 2.27 8.96
C GLY A 106 -10.90 2.91 8.01
N ALA A 107 -10.50 3.82 7.13
CA ALA A 107 -11.45 4.48 6.20
C ALA A 107 -11.38 3.99 4.74
N VAL A 108 -10.25 3.44 4.32
CA VAL A 108 -9.98 3.11 2.90
C VAL A 108 -9.35 1.72 2.81
N PRO A 109 -9.71 0.89 1.81
CA PRO A 109 -8.99 -0.34 1.51
C PRO A 109 -7.50 -0.04 1.33
N LEU A 110 -6.66 -0.77 2.06
CA LEU A 110 -5.22 -0.53 2.05
C LEU A 110 -4.58 -1.21 0.85
N PRO A 111 -3.65 -0.53 0.15
CA PRO A 111 -2.80 -1.21 -0.82
C PRO A 111 -2.09 -2.42 -0.19
N PRO A 112 -1.81 -3.47 -0.98
CA PRO A 112 -0.98 -4.57 -0.53
C PRO A 112 0.39 -4.03 -0.06
N ALA A 113 0.99 -4.67 0.94
CA ALA A 113 2.25 -4.24 1.54
C ALA A 113 2.25 -2.83 2.17
N THR A 114 1.11 -2.36 2.70
CA THR A 114 1.06 -1.16 3.54
C THR A 114 1.69 -1.41 4.90
N VAL A 115 2.62 -0.55 5.33
CA VAL A 115 3.24 -0.63 6.66
C VAL A 115 2.31 -0.04 7.71
N SER A 116 1.99 -0.84 8.72
CA SER A 116 1.13 -0.43 9.84
C SER A 116 1.95 -0.28 11.12
N VAL A 117 1.69 0.78 11.88
CA VAL A 117 2.32 1.07 13.16
C VAL A 117 1.27 1.25 14.24
N MET A 118 1.51 0.66 15.40
CA MET A 118 0.63 0.83 16.57
C MET A 118 1.12 2.01 17.40
N THR A 119 0.18 2.83 17.86
CA THR A 119 0.44 3.93 18.80
C THR A 119 0.33 3.46 20.25
N ARG A 120 0.88 4.22 21.20
CA ARG A 120 0.86 3.89 22.65
C ARG A 120 -0.54 3.69 23.27
N TRP A 121 -1.60 4.16 22.61
CA TRP A 121 -2.99 3.95 23.05
C TRP A 121 -3.67 2.78 22.31
N GLY A 122 -2.91 2.05 21.48
CA GLY A 122 -3.33 0.87 20.71
C GLY A 122 -4.02 1.20 19.38
N GLY A 123 -4.20 2.48 19.04
CA GLY A 123 -4.67 2.87 17.71
C GLY A 123 -3.62 2.58 16.65
N VAL A 124 -4.05 2.05 15.50
CA VAL A 124 -3.17 1.72 14.38
C VAL A 124 -3.18 2.86 13.36
N ALA A 125 -1.99 3.27 12.95
CA ALA A 125 -1.76 4.20 11.86
C ALA A 125 -0.86 3.54 10.81
N MET A 126 -0.67 4.22 9.69
CA MET A 126 0.12 3.74 8.56
C MET A 126 1.17 4.75 8.19
N LEU A 127 2.31 4.24 7.74
CA LEU A 127 3.26 5.02 6.96
C LEU A 127 2.69 5.22 5.54
N PRO A 128 3.07 6.31 4.84
CA PRO A 128 2.54 6.57 3.51
C PRO A 128 2.97 5.48 2.54
N HIS A 129 1.99 4.77 1.98
CA HIS A 129 2.20 3.94 0.81
C HIS A 129 2.43 4.86 -0.40
N ASP A 130 1.66 5.93 -0.57
CA ASP A 130 1.94 6.92 -1.61
C ASP A 130 1.81 8.33 -1.02
N LEU A 131 2.21 9.33 -1.81
CA LEU A 131 2.09 10.73 -1.40
C LEU A 131 0.69 11.31 -1.65
N ARG A 132 -0.23 10.58 -2.31
CA ARG A 132 -1.55 11.07 -2.72
C ARG A 132 -2.64 10.79 -1.69
N LEU A 133 -2.63 9.64 -1.03
CA LEU A 133 -3.59 9.30 0.01
C LEU A 133 -3.54 10.27 1.20
N PRO A 134 -2.35 10.63 1.77
CA PRO A 134 -2.27 11.66 2.80
C PRO A 134 -2.77 13.02 2.30
N PHE A 135 -2.55 13.34 1.03
CA PHE A 135 -2.98 14.61 0.43
C PHE A 135 -4.48 14.67 0.19
N ALA A 136 -5.08 13.61 -0.33
CA ALA A 136 -6.54 13.49 -0.46
C ALA A 136 -7.21 13.63 0.92
N ARG A 137 -6.64 13.01 1.96
CA ARG A 137 -7.10 13.20 3.34
C ARG A 137 -6.96 14.65 3.79
N PHE A 138 -5.83 15.31 3.51
CA PHE A 138 -5.64 16.72 3.82
C PHE A 138 -6.70 17.61 3.16
N LEU A 139 -6.99 17.43 1.87
CA LEU A 139 -8.03 18.17 1.16
C LEU A 139 -9.42 17.91 1.76
N ALA A 140 -9.73 16.67 2.12
CA ALA A 140 -11.01 16.32 2.76
C ALA A 140 -11.22 17.03 4.11
N HIS A 141 -10.15 17.35 4.85
CA HIS A 141 -10.21 18.13 6.09
C HIS A 141 -10.22 19.64 5.85
N ASN A 142 -9.93 20.10 4.63
CA ASN A 142 -9.82 21.51 4.26
C ASN A 142 -10.68 21.79 3.01
N PRO A 143 -12.03 21.67 3.10
CA PRO A 143 -12.92 21.77 1.94
C PRO A 143 -12.91 23.16 1.26
N GLY A 144 -12.35 24.18 1.92
CA GLY A 144 -12.14 25.50 1.31
C GLY A 144 -11.05 25.54 0.23
N ILE A 145 -10.20 24.50 0.15
CA ILE A 145 -9.16 24.41 -0.88
C ILE A 145 -9.77 23.81 -2.15
N THR A 146 -10.22 24.68 -3.06
CA THR A 146 -10.83 24.26 -4.34
C THR A 146 -9.88 24.35 -5.52
N GLN A 147 -8.83 25.18 -5.41
CA GLN A 147 -7.80 25.37 -6.44
C GLN A 147 -6.43 25.40 -5.79
N PHE A 148 -5.56 24.45 -6.15
CA PHE A 148 -4.25 24.33 -5.55
C PHE A 148 -3.31 23.51 -6.41
N LYS A 149 -2.08 23.99 -6.62
CA LYS A 149 -1.00 23.22 -7.25
C LYS A 149 0.06 22.92 -6.21
N ARG A 150 0.37 21.64 -6.03
CA ARG A 150 1.36 21.22 -5.04
C ARG A 150 2.38 20.27 -5.61
N TYR A 151 3.52 20.21 -4.94
CA TYR A 151 4.41 19.07 -5.06
C TYR A 151 4.84 18.53 -3.70
N ALA A 152 5.29 17.28 -3.71
CA ALA A 152 5.95 16.63 -2.59
C ALA A 152 7.02 15.68 -3.13
N ILE A 153 8.23 15.75 -2.60
CA ILE A 153 9.30 14.78 -2.87
C ILE A 153 9.70 14.20 -1.53
N ASP A 154 9.23 12.98 -1.25
CA ASP A 154 9.31 12.41 0.09
C ASP A 154 9.42 10.87 0.05
N ARG A 155 9.66 10.29 1.22
CA ARG A 155 9.78 8.85 1.41
C ARG A 155 8.40 8.20 1.51
N VAL A 156 8.29 7.05 0.88
CA VAL A 156 7.16 6.13 1.03
C VAL A 156 7.65 4.76 1.44
N TYR A 157 6.78 4.00 2.09
CA TYR A 157 7.15 2.77 2.76
C TYR A 157 6.34 1.59 2.22
N ARG A 158 7.01 0.44 2.05
CA ARG A 158 6.38 -0.83 1.67
C ARG A 158 6.81 -1.92 2.65
N GLU A 159 5.85 -2.70 3.09
CA GLU A 159 6.08 -3.87 3.92
C GLU A 159 6.91 -4.91 3.15
N ARG A 160 7.80 -5.59 3.85
CA ARG A 160 8.56 -6.70 3.27
C ARG A 160 7.80 -8.01 3.48
N ARG A 161 7.99 -8.97 2.57
CA ARG A 161 7.45 -10.32 2.76
C ARG A 161 8.03 -11.00 4.01
N VAL A 162 9.27 -10.68 4.35
CA VAL A 162 9.95 -11.15 5.56
C VAL A 162 9.80 -10.10 6.65
N LEU A 163 9.18 -10.50 7.77
CA LEU A 163 8.98 -9.65 8.95
C LEU A 163 10.28 -9.47 9.74
N GLY A 164 10.34 -8.44 10.59
CA GLY A 164 11.48 -8.18 11.47
C GLY A 164 12.64 -7.42 10.81
N HIS A 165 12.41 -6.84 9.64
CA HIS A 165 13.36 -5.96 8.96
C HIS A 165 12.75 -4.57 8.77
N HIS A 166 13.61 -3.56 8.58
CA HIS A 166 13.16 -2.23 8.20
C HIS A 166 12.33 -2.31 6.91
N PRO A 167 11.14 -1.68 6.86
CA PRO A 167 10.33 -1.63 5.65
C PRO A 167 11.11 -1.07 4.46
N ARG A 168 10.73 -1.43 3.23
CA ARG A 168 11.37 -0.86 2.05
C ARG A 168 11.05 0.63 1.97
N GLU A 169 12.09 1.46 1.95
CA GLU A 169 11.99 2.91 1.80
C GLU A 169 12.27 3.31 0.35
N LEU A 170 11.29 3.95 -0.28
CA LEU A 170 11.35 4.49 -1.64
C LEU A 170 11.20 6.00 -1.60
N TYR A 171 11.66 6.68 -2.64
CA TYR A 171 11.37 8.10 -2.85
C TYR A 171 10.33 8.23 -3.96
N GLU A 172 9.30 9.03 -3.70
CA GLU A 172 8.31 9.43 -4.69
C GLU A 172 8.36 10.95 -4.90
N CYS A 173 8.02 11.37 -6.11
CA CYS A 173 7.77 12.76 -6.45
C CYS A 173 6.32 12.87 -6.93
N ALA A 174 5.49 13.57 -6.17
CA ALA A 174 4.11 13.87 -6.54
C ALA A 174 4.01 15.34 -6.96
N PHE A 175 3.26 15.57 -8.03
CA PHE A 175 2.78 16.89 -8.44
C PHE A 175 1.29 16.75 -8.72
N ASP A 176 0.47 17.53 -8.02
CA ASP A 176 -0.98 17.42 -8.08
C ASP A 176 -1.61 18.79 -8.34
N ILE A 177 -2.62 18.81 -9.21
CA ILE A 177 -3.43 19.99 -9.53
C ILE A 177 -4.85 19.73 -9.03
N VAL A 178 -5.30 20.53 -8.07
CA VAL A 178 -6.69 20.60 -7.60
C VAL A 178 -7.36 21.74 -8.32
N THR A 179 -8.49 21.46 -8.98
CA THR A 179 -9.27 22.46 -9.72
C THR A 179 -10.75 22.08 -9.73
N PRO A 180 -11.69 23.06 -9.70
CA PRO A 180 -13.12 22.77 -9.82
C PRO A 180 -13.52 22.49 -11.28
N THR A 181 -12.72 22.93 -12.24
CA THR A 181 -13.00 22.78 -13.66
C THR A 181 -12.60 21.38 -14.12
N SER A 182 -13.58 20.60 -14.59
CA SER A 182 -13.35 19.31 -15.23
C SER A 182 -13.60 19.40 -16.74
N GLY A 183 -12.92 18.56 -17.52
CA GLY A 183 -13.28 18.31 -18.93
C GLY A 183 -12.59 19.17 -20.00
N ASN A 184 -11.74 20.14 -19.65
CA ASN A 184 -10.96 20.91 -20.63
C ASN A 184 -9.52 20.39 -20.85
N MET A 185 -9.14 19.31 -20.16
CA MET A 185 -7.83 18.66 -20.24
C MET A 185 -6.62 19.56 -19.96
N VAL A 186 -6.83 20.76 -19.40
CA VAL A 186 -5.75 21.74 -19.17
C VAL A 186 -4.79 21.23 -18.10
N ALA A 187 -5.33 20.72 -16.99
CA ALA A 187 -4.52 20.17 -15.90
C ALA A 187 -3.70 18.96 -16.39
N GLU A 188 -4.31 18.07 -17.18
CA GLU A 188 -3.66 16.91 -17.78
C GLU A 188 -2.55 17.31 -18.75
N SER A 189 -2.77 18.34 -19.58
CA SER A 189 -1.75 18.86 -20.49
C SER A 189 -0.57 19.51 -19.75
N GLU A 190 -0.84 20.21 -18.64
CA GLU A 190 0.19 20.78 -17.76
C GLU A 190 1.00 19.66 -17.10
N LEU A 191 0.36 18.59 -16.61
CA LEU A 191 1.05 17.42 -16.05
C LEU A 191 2.03 16.80 -17.06
N LEU A 192 1.61 16.62 -18.32
CA LEU A 192 2.48 16.10 -19.37
C LEU A 192 3.66 17.04 -19.67
N SER A 193 3.40 18.35 -19.69
CA SER A 193 4.47 19.35 -19.84
C SER A 193 5.46 19.30 -18.68
N VAL A 194 5.00 19.18 -17.43
CA VAL A 194 5.86 19.05 -16.26
C VAL A 194 6.73 17.80 -16.36
N VAL A 195 6.14 16.64 -16.67
CA VAL A 195 6.89 15.39 -16.84
C VAL A 195 7.95 15.53 -17.94
N TRP A 196 7.59 16.10 -19.08
CA TRP A 196 8.51 16.33 -20.19
C TRP A 196 9.67 17.27 -19.80
N GLN A 197 9.38 18.37 -19.11
CA GLN A 197 10.40 19.30 -18.64
C GLN A 197 11.33 18.66 -17.61
N VAL A 198 10.80 17.88 -16.67
CA VAL A 198 11.63 17.10 -15.73
C VAL A 198 12.55 16.14 -16.49
N LEU A 199 12.05 15.43 -17.50
CA LEU A 199 12.89 14.53 -18.32
C LEU A 199 14.01 15.29 -19.06
N ASN A 200 13.74 16.51 -19.53
CA ASN A 200 14.75 17.35 -20.20
C ASN A 200 15.88 17.83 -19.27
N GLU A 201 15.65 17.89 -17.95
CA GLU A 201 16.71 18.16 -16.96
C GLU A 201 17.73 17.01 -16.83
N PHE A 202 17.41 15.84 -17.41
CA PHE A 202 18.25 14.64 -17.38
C PHE A 202 18.46 14.09 -18.80
N PRO A 203 19.30 14.73 -19.65
CA PRO A 203 19.49 14.33 -21.04
C PRO A 203 19.90 12.87 -21.23
N SER A 204 20.65 12.29 -20.29
CA SER A 204 21.03 10.87 -20.32
C SER A 204 19.84 9.90 -20.34
N LEU A 205 18.69 10.29 -19.77
CA LEU A 205 17.45 9.49 -19.82
C LEU A 205 16.78 9.54 -21.20
N LEU A 206 16.89 10.68 -21.90
CA LEU A 206 16.30 10.85 -23.24
C LEU A 206 17.01 9.98 -24.29
N HIS A 207 18.31 9.74 -24.13
CA HIS A 207 19.08 8.84 -24.99
C HIS A 207 18.60 7.38 -24.91
N ASN A 208 17.81 7.01 -23.88
CA ASN A 208 17.28 5.66 -23.69
C ASN A 208 15.85 5.49 -24.24
N ASN A 209 15.44 6.28 -25.24
CA ASN A 209 14.10 6.23 -25.86
C ASN A 209 12.97 6.28 -24.83
N CYS A 210 12.96 7.32 -23.99
CA CYS A 210 11.87 7.52 -23.03
C CYS A 210 10.55 7.77 -23.77
N VAL A 211 9.52 6.98 -23.48
CA VAL A 211 8.16 7.11 -24.07
C VAL A 211 7.14 7.31 -22.96
N ILE A 212 6.31 8.35 -23.11
CA ILE A 212 5.15 8.57 -22.24
C ILE A 212 3.96 7.84 -22.85
N ARG A 213 3.48 6.79 -22.19
CA ARG A 213 2.26 6.07 -22.58
C ARG A 213 1.04 6.72 -21.93
N LEU A 214 0.00 6.98 -22.73
CA LEU A 214 -1.26 7.56 -22.29
C LEU A 214 -2.38 6.54 -22.40
N ASN A 215 -3.28 6.52 -21.42
CA ASN A 215 -4.50 5.74 -21.46
C ASN A 215 -5.60 6.48 -20.69
N HIS A 216 -6.85 6.07 -20.86
CA HIS A 216 -8.01 6.63 -20.17
C HIS A 216 -8.88 5.52 -19.60
N THR A 217 -9.35 5.67 -18.36
CA THR A 217 -10.19 4.67 -17.68
C THR A 217 -11.49 4.37 -18.42
N SER A 218 -12.10 5.37 -19.06
CA SER A 218 -13.28 5.16 -19.93
C SER A 218 -12.99 4.27 -21.14
N LEU A 219 -11.79 4.36 -21.75
CA LEU A 219 -11.41 3.49 -22.86
C LEU A 219 -11.27 2.05 -22.35
N LEU A 220 -10.54 1.86 -21.26
CA LEU A 220 -10.39 0.55 -20.64
C LEU A 220 -11.74 -0.07 -20.24
N ARG A 221 -12.64 0.73 -19.67
CA ARG A 221 -14.01 0.32 -19.35
C ARG A 221 -14.80 -0.07 -20.61
N ALA A 222 -14.67 0.67 -21.71
CA ALA A 222 -15.31 0.33 -22.97
C ALA A 222 -14.78 -0.99 -23.55
N ILE A 223 -13.46 -1.23 -23.47
CA ILE A 223 -12.83 -2.51 -23.84
C ILE A 223 -13.40 -3.65 -23.01
N PHE A 224 -13.49 -3.50 -21.69
CA PHE A 224 -14.06 -4.52 -20.82
C PHE A 224 -15.52 -4.84 -21.13
N LEU A 225 -16.33 -3.81 -21.39
CA LEU A 225 -17.72 -3.97 -21.81
C LEU A 225 -17.82 -4.70 -23.16
N HIS A 226 -16.96 -4.35 -24.11
CA HIS A 226 -16.90 -5.01 -25.42
C HIS A 226 -16.52 -6.49 -25.31
N CYS A 227 -15.61 -6.84 -24.39
CA CYS A 227 -15.22 -8.21 -24.11
C CYS A 227 -16.28 -9.01 -23.32
N GLY A 228 -17.38 -8.37 -22.89
CA GLY A 228 -18.43 -9.01 -22.09
C GLY A 228 -18.11 -9.15 -20.60
N ILE A 229 -17.11 -8.41 -20.08
CA ILE A 229 -16.76 -8.44 -18.65
C ILE A 229 -17.78 -7.62 -17.86
N GLU A 230 -18.39 -8.25 -16.85
CA GLU A 230 -19.32 -7.59 -15.93
C GLU A 230 -18.69 -6.40 -15.20
N VAL A 231 -19.45 -5.31 -15.06
CA VAL A 231 -18.98 -4.06 -14.42
C VAL A 231 -18.50 -4.30 -12.98
N THR A 232 -19.11 -5.25 -12.27
CA THR A 232 -18.73 -5.67 -10.91
C THR A 232 -17.32 -6.25 -10.83
N LYS A 233 -16.81 -6.81 -11.93
CA LYS A 233 -15.47 -7.41 -12.02
C LYS A 233 -14.41 -6.42 -12.52
N HIS A 234 -14.79 -5.26 -13.08
CA HIS A 234 -13.85 -4.30 -13.71
C HIS A 234 -12.70 -3.88 -12.78
N ASN A 235 -13.01 -3.50 -11.53
CA ASN A 235 -11.97 -3.08 -10.58
C ASN A 235 -10.99 -4.20 -10.25
N LYS A 236 -11.48 -5.44 -10.14
CA LYS A 236 -10.64 -6.62 -9.87
C LYS A 236 -9.74 -6.93 -11.06
N VAL A 237 -10.29 -6.88 -12.27
CA VAL A 237 -9.53 -7.08 -13.52
C VAL A 237 -8.45 -5.98 -13.67
N CYS A 238 -8.79 -4.71 -13.44
CA CYS A 238 -7.82 -3.62 -13.43
C CYS A 238 -6.69 -3.85 -12.42
N ALA A 239 -7.02 -4.20 -11.18
CA ALA A 239 -6.04 -4.44 -10.13
C ALA A 239 -5.10 -5.60 -10.47
N LEU A 240 -5.65 -6.69 -11.04
CA LEU A 240 -4.87 -7.85 -11.47
C LEU A 240 -3.93 -7.50 -12.63
N LEU A 241 -4.42 -6.78 -13.65
CA LEU A 241 -3.58 -6.32 -14.77
C LEU A 241 -2.46 -5.39 -14.29
N ALA A 242 -2.75 -4.50 -13.34
CA ALA A 242 -1.75 -3.62 -12.73
C ALA A 242 -0.69 -4.40 -11.94
N GLN A 243 -1.11 -5.35 -11.10
CA GLN A 243 -0.22 -6.22 -10.36
C GLN A 243 0.65 -7.06 -11.29
N ALA A 244 0.06 -7.66 -12.32
CA ALA A 244 0.78 -8.46 -13.30
C ALA A 244 1.89 -7.67 -14.00
N LYS A 245 1.63 -6.40 -14.31
CA LYS A 245 2.64 -5.50 -14.88
C LYS A 245 3.75 -5.17 -13.90
N GLU A 246 3.43 -4.95 -12.62
CA GLU A 246 4.42 -4.67 -11.57
C GLU A 246 5.32 -5.89 -11.28
N GLU A 247 4.73 -7.09 -11.26
CA GLU A 247 5.43 -8.37 -11.02
C GLU A 247 6.08 -8.95 -12.28
N SER A 248 5.96 -8.27 -13.43
CA SER A 248 6.50 -8.71 -14.73
C SER A 248 6.04 -10.12 -15.13
N HIS A 249 4.79 -10.46 -14.83
CA HIS A 249 4.19 -11.72 -15.23
C HIS A 249 4.14 -11.85 -16.75
N SER A 250 4.39 -13.06 -17.23
CA SER A 250 4.22 -13.44 -18.63
C SER A 250 2.74 -13.51 -19.01
N LYS A 251 2.44 -13.28 -20.29
CA LYS A 251 1.07 -13.39 -20.83
C LYS A 251 0.29 -14.63 -20.35
N PRO A 252 0.82 -15.87 -20.42
CA PRO A 252 0.08 -17.06 -19.96
C PRO A 252 -0.21 -17.05 -18.45
N GLU A 253 0.66 -16.46 -17.63
CA GLU A 253 0.40 -16.32 -16.19
C GLU A 253 -0.76 -15.36 -15.93
N VAL A 254 -0.82 -14.26 -16.68
CA VAL A 254 -1.93 -13.30 -16.58
C VAL A 254 -3.23 -13.90 -17.07
N GLU A 255 -3.21 -14.67 -18.16
CA GLU A 255 -4.37 -15.42 -18.67
C GLU A 255 -4.91 -16.42 -17.62
N ALA A 256 -4.02 -17.14 -16.93
CA ALA A 256 -4.39 -18.05 -15.85
C ALA A 256 -5.02 -17.30 -14.65
N LEU A 257 -4.43 -16.17 -14.25
CA LEU A 257 -4.97 -15.33 -13.16
C LEU A 257 -6.36 -14.78 -13.50
N LEU A 258 -6.57 -14.32 -14.74
CA LEU A 258 -7.85 -13.82 -15.22
C LEU A 258 -8.91 -14.93 -15.32
N SER A 259 -8.50 -16.13 -15.73
CA SER A 259 -9.38 -17.31 -15.77
C SER A 259 -9.87 -17.69 -14.36
N GLY A 260 -9.05 -17.46 -13.33
CA GLY A 260 -9.43 -17.61 -11.92
C GLY A 260 -10.50 -16.63 -11.42
N LEU A 261 -10.90 -15.63 -12.22
CA LEU A 261 -11.99 -14.69 -11.91
C LEU A 261 -13.34 -15.09 -12.55
N ASP A 262 -13.49 -16.36 -12.95
CA ASP A 262 -14.64 -16.88 -13.69
C ASP A 262 -14.91 -16.07 -14.97
N LEU A 263 -13.84 -15.77 -15.72
CA LEU A 263 -13.93 -15.17 -17.05
C LEU A 263 -13.81 -16.28 -18.10
N ALA A 264 -14.64 -16.23 -19.14
CA ALA A 264 -14.56 -17.21 -20.21
C ALA A 264 -13.27 -17.04 -21.02
N GLU A 265 -12.70 -18.14 -21.50
CA GLU A 265 -11.42 -18.13 -22.24
C GLU A 265 -11.46 -17.20 -23.48
N HIS A 266 -12.58 -17.19 -24.21
CA HIS A 266 -12.77 -16.30 -25.36
C HIS A 266 -12.76 -14.81 -24.96
N THR A 267 -13.29 -14.47 -23.78
CA THR A 267 -13.27 -13.10 -23.23
C THR A 267 -11.84 -12.66 -22.93
N VAL A 268 -11.05 -13.54 -22.32
CA VAL A 268 -9.63 -13.28 -22.00
C VAL A 268 -8.82 -13.11 -23.30
N SER A 269 -9.00 -14.00 -24.27
CA SER A 269 -8.34 -13.91 -25.57
C SER A 269 -8.68 -12.60 -26.31
N THR A 270 -9.96 -12.23 -26.35
CA THR A 270 -10.42 -10.98 -26.98
C THR A 270 -9.82 -9.76 -26.29
N LEU A 271 -9.74 -9.77 -24.96
CA LEU A 271 -9.13 -8.70 -24.18
C LEU A 271 -7.65 -8.52 -24.55
N PHE A 272 -6.86 -9.60 -24.58
CA PHE A 272 -5.44 -9.51 -24.95
C PHE A 272 -5.24 -9.04 -26.39
N ASN A 273 -6.09 -9.48 -27.34
CA ASN A 273 -6.01 -9.01 -28.72
C ASN A 273 -6.19 -7.49 -28.83
N LEU A 274 -6.97 -6.87 -27.95
CA LEU A 274 -7.17 -5.42 -27.91
C LEU A 274 -6.05 -4.69 -27.17
N LEU A 275 -5.46 -5.31 -26.14
CA LEU A 275 -4.36 -4.74 -25.36
C LEU A 275 -3.00 -4.84 -26.10
N ASP A 276 -2.77 -5.90 -26.86
CA ASP A 276 -1.51 -6.18 -27.56
C ASP A 276 -1.36 -5.38 -28.88
N GLN A 277 -2.38 -4.63 -29.32
CA GLN A 277 -2.28 -3.77 -30.51
C GLN A 277 -1.26 -2.63 -30.36
N GLU A 278 -0.64 -2.43 -29.18
CA GLU A 278 0.42 -1.45 -28.94
C GLU A 278 1.74 -1.72 -29.72
N HIS A 279 1.86 -2.85 -30.44
CA HIS A 279 3.10 -3.24 -31.14
C HIS A 279 3.00 -3.28 -32.68
N SER A 280 1.91 -2.79 -33.28
CA SER A 280 1.75 -2.68 -34.75
C SER A 280 2.06 -1.29 -35.27
#